data_AF-A0A2J8A9U4-F1
#
_entry.id   AF-A0A2J8A9U4-F1
#
_cell.length_a   1.000
_cell.length_b   1.000
_cell.length_c   1.000
_cell.angle_alpha   90.00
_cell.angle_beta   90.00
_cell.angle_gamma   90.00
#
_symmetry.space_group_name_H-M   'P 1'
#
loop_
_entity.id
_entity.type
_entity.pdbx_description
1 polymer ?
#
loop_
_entity_poly.entity_id
_entity_poly.type
_entity_poly.pdbx_seq_one_letter_code
_entity_poly.pdbx_strand_id
1 'polypeptide(L)' 'MSAPGAALSLYRELLRHARTLPRVSQRYYVHFARQHFNGHRDETDPERVLAMIQRARTDCQWVLSK' A
#
# COMPACT_ATOMS: atom_id res chain seq x y z
N MET A 1 3.82 -7.70 16.63
CA MET A 1 4.49 -7.00 15.51
C MET A 1 4.21 -5.52 15.65
N SER A 2 5.21 -4.68 15.92
CA SER A 2 5.00 -3.24 16.04
C SER A 2 4.52 -2.68 14.69
N ALA A 3 3.44 -1.90 14.71
CA ALA A 3 2.77 -1.31 13.54
C ALA A 3 3.70 -0.66 12.47
N PRO A 4 4.82 0.02 12.84
CA PRO A 4 5.69 0.68 11.85
C PRO A 4 6.38 -0.28 10.88
N GLY A 5 6.80 -1.47 11.36
CA GLY A 5 7.47 -2.47 10.52
C GLY A 5 6.53 -3.10 9.49
N ALA A 6 5.27 -3.32 9.88
CA ALA A 6 4.25 -3.88 9.00
C ALA A 6 3.87 -2.90 7.87
N ALA A 7 3.72 -1.61 8.17
CA ALA A 7 3.39 -0.58 7.19
C ALA A 7 4.49 -0.45 6.11
N LEU A 8 5.77 -0.43 6.51
CA LEU A 8 6.89 -0.33 5.57
C LEU A 8 7.02 -1.58 4.70
N SER A 9 6.79 -2.76 5.27
CA SER A 9 6.79 -4.02 4.52
C SER A 9 5.69 -4.04 3.46
N LEU A 10 4.47 -3.63 3.84
CA LEU A 10 3.35 -3.51 2.91
C LEU A 10 3.65 -2.50 1.80
N TYR A 11 4.17 -1.32 2.12
CA TYR A 11 4.52 -0.32 1.12
C TYR A 11 5.51 -0.86 0.07
N ARG A 12 6.54 -1.59 0.50
CA ARG A 12 7.48 -2.25 -0.42
C ARG A 12 6.81 -3.32 -1.27
N GLU A 13 5.88 -4.08 -0.69
CA GLU A 13 5.07 -5.07 -1.40
C GLU A 13 4.23 -4.42 -2.51
N LEU A 14 3.48 -3.36 -2.19
CA LEU A 14 2.66 -2.61 -3.13
C LEU A 14 3.49 -2.04 -4.29
N LEU A 15 4.69 -1.52 -4.01
CA LEU A 15 5.58 -1.02 -5.06
C LEU A 15 6.11 -2.13 -5.99
N ARG A 16 6.28 -3.36 -5.48
CA ARG A 16 6.66 -4.51 -6.32
C ARG A 16 5.51 -4.90 -7.23
N HIS A 17 4.30 -5.04 -6.69
CA HIS A 17 3.10 -5.33 -7.47
C HIS A 17 2.79 -4.24 -8.50
N ALA A 18 2.91 -2.97 -8.15
CA ALA A 18 2.68 -1.87 -9.09
C ALA A 18 3.62 -1.92 -10.30
N ARG A 19 4.82 -2.49 -10.17
CA ARG A 19 5.79 -2.65 -11.27
C ARG A 19 5.51 -3.86 -12.15
N THR A 20 4.69 -4.81 -11.72
CA THR A 20 4.29 -5.97 -12.56
C THR A 20 3.07 -5.67 -13.43
N LEU A 21 2.39 -4.54 -13.19
CA LEU A 21 1.24 -4.09 -13.98
C LEU A 21 1.65 -3.63 -15.39
N PRO A 22 0.69 -3.53 -16.35
CA PRO A 22 0.93 -2.92 -17.65
C PRO A 22 1.57 -1.54 -17.53
N ARG A 23 2.55 -1.23 -18.40
CA ARG A 23 3.40 -0.04 -18.30
C ARG A 23 2.63 1.28 -18.15
N VAL A 24 1.47 1.38 -18.79
CA VAL A 24 0.57 2.55 -18.73
C VAL A 24 -0.02 2.78 -17.34
N SER A 25 -0.20 1.72 -16.55
CA SER A 25 -0.82 1.77 -15.22
C SER A 25 0.19 1.86 -14.09
N GLN A 26 1.44 1.45 -14.30
CA GLN A 26 2.48 1.41 -13.25
C GLN A 26 2.65 2.77 -12.55
N ARG A 27 2.75 3.85 -13.34
CA ARG A 27 2.96 5.21 -12.83
C ARG A 27 1.84 5.63 -11.89
N TYR A 28 0.60 5.35 -12.25
CA TYR A 28 -0.57 5.66 -11.41
C TYR A 28 -0.48 4.95 -10.06
N TYR A 29 -0.29 3.63 -10.05
CA TYR A 29 -0.27 2.85 -8.80
C TYR A 29 0.95 3.14 -7.92
N VAL A 30 2.12 3.42 -8.51
CA VAL A 30 3.31 3.85 -7.75
C VAL A 30 3.07 5.20 -7.08
N HIS A 31 2.49 6.17 -7.80
CA HIS A 31 2.18 7.48 -7.20
C HIS A 31 1.10 7.36 -6.12
N PHE A 32 0.05 6.58 -6.37
CA PHE A 32 -1.02 6.33 -5.41
C PHE A 32 -0.47 5.72 -4.12
N ALA A 33 0.34 4.66 -4.20
CA ALA A 33 0.94 4.03 -3.03
C ALA A 33 1.85 4.99 -2.24
N ARG A 34 2.65 5.82 -2.93
CA ARG A 34 3.49 6.85 -2.30
C ARG A 34 2.67 7.91 -1.58
N GLN A 35 1.64 8.43 -2.24
CA GLN A 35 0.78 9.46 -1.68
C GLN A 35 0.05 8.95 -0.43
N HIS A 36 -0.55 7.75 -0.50
CA HIS A 36 -1.23 7.14 0.63
C HIS A 36 -0.28 6.88 1.80
N PHE A 37 0.90 6.29 1.55
CA PHE A 37 1.87 6.02 2.61
C PHE A 37 2.35 7.31 3.30
N ASN A 38 2.72 8.33 2.51
CA ASN A 38 3.23 9.59 3.05
C ASN A 38 2.16 10.42 3.76
N GLY A 39 0.89 10.30 3.34
CA GLY A 39 -0.24 11.03 3.90
C GLY A 39 -0.68 10.53 5.28
N HIS A 40 -0.24 9.35 5.70
CA HIS A 40 -0.58 8.76 7.00
C HIS A 40 0.66 8.49 7.86
N ARG A 41 1.74 9.25 7.65
CA ARG A 41 2.99 9.08 8.40
C ARG A 41 2.82 9.35 9.91
N ASP A 42 1.87 10.21 10.25
CA ASP A 42 1.59 10.67 11.62
C ASP A 42 0.45 9.87 12.26
N GLU A 43 -0.10 8.85 11.56
CA GLU A 43 -1.10 7.96 12.13
C GLU A 43 -0.43 7.02 13.14
N THR A 44 -0.76 7.21 14.42
CA THR A 44 -0.21 6.43 15.53
C THR A 44 -1.19 5.43 16.11
N ASP A 45 -2.47 5.49 15.74
CA ASP A 45 -3.48 4.55 16.24
C ASP A 45 -3.26 3.17 15.59
N PRO A 46 -2.93 2.14 16.40
CA PRO A 46 -2.63 0.81 15.87
C PRO A 46 -3.83 0.17 15.17
N GLU A 47 -5.07 0.43 15.60
CA GLU A 47 -6.27 -0.14 14.98
C GLU A 47 -6.50 0.47 13.59
N ARG A 48 -6.30 1.79 13.48
CA ARG A 48 -6.40 2.51 12.20
C ARG A 48 -5.31 2.06 11.23
N VAL A 49 -4.07 1.95 11.68
CA VAL A 49 -2.97 1.43 10.86
C VAL A 49 -3.27 0.01 10.36
N LEU A 50 -3.78 -0.87 11.24
CA LEU A 50 -4.17 -2.22 10.85
C LEU A 50 -5.31 -2.22 9.83
N ALA A 51 -6.36 -1.42 10.04
CA ALA A 51 -7.47 -1.30 9.10
C ALA A 51 -7.01 -0.82 7.71
N MET A 52 -6.12 0.17 7.66
CA MET A 52 -5.54 0.66 6.41
C MET A 52 -4.69 -0.41 5.71
N ILE A 53 -3.89 -1.16 6.47
CA ILE A 53 -3.08 -2.27 5.95
C ILE A 53 -3.98 -3.32 5.30
N GLN A 54 -5.05 -3.73 5.98
CA GLN A 54 -5.99 -4.72 5.45
C GLN A 54 -6.67 -4.21 4.18
N ARG A 55 -7.14 -2.96 4.20
CA ARG A 55 -7.77 -2.35 3.03
C ARG A 55 -6.83 -2.31 1.82
N ALA A 56 -5.60 -1.87 2.02
CA ALA A 56 -4.60 -1.81 0.95
C ALA A 56 -4.25 -3.21 0.38
N ARG A 57 -4.28 -4.27 1.21
CA ARG A 57 -4.14 -5.64 0.73
C ARG A 57 -5.31 -6.07 -0.15
N THR A 58 -6.54 -5.81 0.29
CA THR A 58 -7.75 -6.11 -0.49
C THR A 58 -7.75 -5.36 -1.83
N ASP A 59 -7.44 -4.07 -1.81
CA ASP A 59 -7.40 -3.24 -3.02
C ASP A 59 -6.32 -3.76 -3.99
N CYS A 60 -5.13 -4.13 -3.48
CA CYS A 60 -4.07 -4.70 -4.30
C CYS A 60 -4.49 -6.04 -4.94
N GLN A 61 -5.13 -6.93 -4.18
CA GLN A 61 -5.61 -8.22 -4.71
C GLN A 61 -6.64 -8.02 -5.83
N TRP A 62 -7.56 -7.08 -5.65
CA TRP A 62 -8.55 -6.75 -6.68
C TRP A 62 -7.88 -6.19 -7.94
N VAL A 63 -6.90 -5.29 -7.81
CA VAL A 63 -6.15 -4.76 -8.97
C VAL A 63 -5.39 -5.85 -9.71
N LEU A 64 -4.80 -6.81 -9.00
CA LEU A 64 -4.04 -7.92 -9.62
C LEU A 64 -4.94 -8.99 -10.23
N SER A 65 -6.20 -9.08 -9.80
CA SER A 65 -7.18 -10.06 -10.30
C SER A 65 -8.08 -9.51 -11.42
N LYS A 66 -7.92 -8.23 -11.77
CA LYS A 66 -8.59 -7.57 -12.88
C LYS A 66 -7.93 -7.90 -14.21
#